data_AF-A0A956C4L5-F1
#
_entry.id   AF-A0A956C4L5-F1
#
_cell.length_a   1.000
_cell.length_b   1.000
_cell.length_c   1.000
_cell.angle_alpha   90.00
_cell.angle_beta   90.00
_cell.angle_gamma   90.00
#
_symmetry.space_group_name_H-M   'P 1'
#
loop_
_entity.id
_entity.type
_entity.pdbx_description
1 polymer ?
#
loop_
_entity_poly.entity_id
_entity_poly.type
_entity_poly.pdbx_seq_one_letter_code
_entity_poly.pdbx_strand_id
1 'polypeptide(L)'
;MASAKYPLDPLLDVRGRGVDTAKAELGESVKARGRAEHERERAEERRREAEARAQQRRDAERAELERGALRAVDLARGDAWEVAASAEAQELEGEVARAADVVARARAQEAEALAALAQRKAEHAVVERDKEKFRARAKKAVEQKEDEAGDEAFASKWVRRDD
;
A
#
# COMPACT_ATOMS: atom_id res chain seq x y z
N MET A 1 -29.64 -3.21 34.71
CA MET A 1 -30.56 -3.41 33.57
C MET A 1 -29.75 -3.71 32.32
N ALA A 2 -30.25 -4.55 31.40
CA ALA A 2 -29.57 -4.83 30.14
C ALA A 2 -29.54 -3.56 29.28
N SER A 3 -28.34 -3.11 28.87
CA SER A 3 -28.21 -1.94 27.99
C SER A 3 -28.86 -2.22 26.64
N ALA A 4 -29.63 -1.27 26.11
CA ALA A 4 -30.25 -1.42 24.80
C ALA A 4 -29.21 -1.77 23.72
N LYS A 5 -29.47 -2.84 22.96
CA LYS A 5 -28.61 -3.26 21.85
C LYS A 5 -28.62 -2.17 20.77
N TYR A 6 -27.45 -1.89 20.18
CA TYR A 6 -27.33 -0.85 19.16
C TYR A 6 -27.90 -1.36 17.82
N PRO A 7 -28.88 -0.67 17.21
CA PRO A 7 -29.56 -1.18 16.02
C PRO A 7 -28.66 -1.40 14.79
N LEU A 8 -27.56 -0.65 14.68
CA LEU A 8 -26.63 -0.72 13.55
C LEU A 8 -25.37 -1.57 13.84
N ASP A 9 -25.40 -2.42 14.89
CA ASP A 9 -24.31 -3.36 15.16
C ASP A 9 -23.92 -4.22 13.93
N PRO A 10 -24.86 -4.80 13.14
CA PRO A 10 -24.49 -5.57 11.95
C PRO A 10 -23.76 -4.73 10.89
N LEU A 11 -24.13 -3.45 10.74
CA LEU A 11 -23.46 -2.55 9.79
C LEU A 11 -22.04 -2.22 10.27
N LEU A 12 -21.85 -2.04 11.58
CA LEU A 12 -20.55 -1.82 12.17
C LEU A 12 -19.61 -2.99 11.91
N ASP A 13 -20.08 -4.22 12.12
CA ASP A 13 -19.32 -5.45 11.87
C ASP A 13 -18.91 -5.59 10.39
N VAL A 14 -19.82 -5.26 9.46
CA VAL A 14 -19.53 -5.27 8.02
C VAL A 14 -18.48 -4.22 7.67
N ARG A 15 -18.59 -2.99 8.20
CA ARG A 15 -17.61 -1.93 7.95
C ARG A 15 -16.25 -2.24 8.58
N GLY A 16 -16.22 -2.89 9.75
CA GLY A 16 -15.00 -3.35 10.40
C GLY A 16 -14.26 -4.36 9.53
N ARG A 17 -14.98 -5.38 9.02
CA ARG A 17 -14.43 -6.34 8.05
C ARG A 17 -13.97 -5.67 6.74
N GLY A 18 -14.68 -4.64 6.29
CA GLY A 18 -14.27 -3.83 5.14
C GLY A 18 -12.93 -3.12 5.35
N VAL A 19 -12.69 -2.60 6.56
CA VAL A 19 -11.39 -2.01 6.92
C VAL A 19 -10.29 -3.07 6.92
N ASP A 20 -10.54 -4.26 7.47
CA ASP A 20 -9.53 -5.33 7.50
C ASP A 20 -9.22 -5.89 6.11
N THR A 21 -10.22 -5.99 5.25
CA THR A 21 -10.03 -6.36 3.84
C THR A 21 -9.15 -5.32 3.12
N ALA A 22 -9.44 -4.02 3.27
CA ALA A 22 -8.64 -2.96 2.68
C ALA A 22 -7.19 -2.91 3.22
N LYS A 23 -6.97 -3.27 4.49
CA LYS A 23 -5.60 -3.44 5.03
C LYS A 23 -4.85 -4.58 4.34
N ALA A 24 -5.52 -5.70 4.09
CA ALA A 24 -4.92 -6.84 3.40
C ALA A 24 -4.56 -6.47 1.94
N GLU A 25 -5.46 -5.79 1.23
CA GLU A 25 -5.22 -5.28 -0.13
C GLU A 25 -4.05 -4.30 -0.19
N LEU A 26 -3.95 -3.39 0.78
CA LEU A 26 -2.79 -2.51 0.91
C LEU A 26 -1.50 -3.31 1.13
N GLY A 27 -1.54 -4.33 1.99
CA GLY A 27 -0.40 -5.22 2.21
C GLY A 27 0.08 -5.91 0.94
N GLU A 28 -0.84 -6.42 0.12
CA GLU A 28 -0.51 -7.03 -1.17
C GLU A 28 0.04 -6.00 -2.18
N SER A 29 -0.50 -4.78 -2.19
CA SER A 29 -0.02 -3.69 -3.06
C SER A 29 1.41 -3.27 -2.70
N VAL A 30 1.73 -3.18 -1.41
CA VAL A 30 3.09 -2.90 -0.92
C VAL A 30 4.06 -4.00 -1.32
N LYS A 31 3.67 -5.28 -1.18
CA LYS A 31 4.49 -6.42 -1.65
C LYS A 31 4.71 -6.38 -3.16
N ALA A 32 3.67 -6.04 -3.93
CA ALA A 32 3.76 -5.91 -5.38
C ALA A 32 4.74 -4.80 -5.79
N ARG A 33 4.69 -3.63 -5.12
CA ARG A 33 5.68 -2.56 -5.33
C ARG A 33 7.10 -3.04 -5.01
N GLY A 34 7.30 -3.68 -3.86
CA GLY A 34 8.62 -4.19 -3.47
C GLY A 34 9.20 -5.16 -4.50
N ARG A 35 8.39 -6.08 -5.03
CA ARG A 35 8.80 -6.98 -6.13
C ARG A 35 9.15 -6.20 -7.40
N ALA A 36 8.34 -5.22 -7.79
CA ALA A 36 8.61 -4.39 -8.97
C ALA A 36 9.91 -3.59 -8.84
N GLU A 37 10.17 -3.01 -7.66
CA GLU A 37 11.40 -2.25 -7.40
C GLU A 37 12.63 -3.16 -7.48
N HIS A 38 12.55 -4.35 -6.89
CA HIS A 38 13.62 -5.36 -6.99
C HIS A 38 13.91 -5.80 -8.43
N GLU A 39 12.87 -6.02 -9.24
CA GLU A 39 13.07 -6.38 -10.66
C GLU A 39 13.67 -5.22 -11.48
N ARG A 40 13.32 -3.97 -11.17
CA ARG A 40 13.97 -2.80 -11.78
C ARG A 40 15.45 -2.75 -11.42
N GLU A 41 15.80 -2.95 -10.16
CA GLU A 41 17.19 -2.97 -9.70
C GLU A 41 17.99 -4.07 -10.40
N ARG A 42 17.41 -5.27 -10.56
CA ARG A 42 18.03 -6.36 -11.33
C ARG A 42 18.22 -6.01 -12.81
N ALA A 43 17.26 -5.35 -13.44
CA ALA A 43 17.40 -4.91 -14.83
C ALA A 43 18.52 -3.86 -14.98
N GLU A 44 18.61 -2.91 -14.05
CA GLU A 44 19.68 -1.91 -14.01
C GLU A 44 21.06 -2.55 -13.76
N GLU A 45 21.13 -3.55 -12.89
CA GLU A 45 22.35 -4.32 -12.65
C GLU A 45 22.81 -5.04 -13.92
N ARG A 46 21.93 -5.78 -14.60
CA ARG A 46 22.26 -6.43 -15.88
C ARG A 46 22.77 -5.44 -16.92
N ARG A 47 22.14 -4.26 -17.04
CA ARG A 47 22.58 -3.18 -17.93
C ARG A 47 24.01 -2.72 -17.59
N ARG A 48 24.28 -2.44 -16.31
CA ARG A 48 25.61 -2.00 -15.85
C ARG A 48 26.67 -3.07 -16.08
N GLU A 49 26.36 -4.33 -15.83
CA GLU A 49 27.29 -5.43 -16.09
C GLU A 49 27.60 -5.58 -17.58
N ALA A 50 26.59 -5.47 -18.45
CA ALA A 50 26.80 -5.51 -19.89
C ALA A 50 27.68 -4.35 -20.38
N GLU A 51 27.42 -3.14 -19.88
CA GLU A 51 28.24 -1.96 -20.18
C GLU A 51 29.69 -2.12 -19.70
N ALA A 52 29.89 -2.64 -18.48
CA ALA A 52 31.22 -2.91 -17.96
C ALA A 52 31.99 -3.96 -18.78
N ARG A 53 31.32 -5.04 -19.20
CA ARG A 53 31.91 -6.06 -20.09
C ARG A 53 32.28 -5.47 -21.45
N ALA A 54 31.40 -4.64 -22.02
CA ALA A 54 31.67 -3.97 -23.28
C ALA A 54 32.87 -3.03 -23.17
N GLN A 55 32.94 -2.24 -22.10
CA GLN A 55 34.06 -1.33 -21.85
C GLN A 55 35.39 -2.10 -21.69
N GLN A 56 35.40 -3.18 -20.92
CA GLN A 56 36.60 -4.02 -20.75
C GLN A 56 37.12 -4.55 -22.09
N ARG A 57 36.21 -4.96 -22.99
CA ARG A 57 36.59 -5.43 -24.33
C ARG A 57 37.13 -4.32 -25.21
N ARG A 58 36.51 -3.13 -25.19
CA ARG A 58 37.01 -1.93 -25.89
C ARG A 58 38.42 -1.55 -25.45
N ASP A 59 38.67 -1.60 -24.14
CA ASP A 59 39.98 -1.27 -23.58
C ASP A 59 41.03 -2.30 -23.98
N ALA A 60 40.68 -3.59 -23.98
CA ALA A 60 41.56 -4.66 -24.46
C ALA A 60 41.89 -4.52 -25.95
N GLU A 61 40.88 -4.24 -26.79
CA GLU A 61 41.07 -4.02 -28.23
C GLU A 61 41.94 -2.78 -28.49
N ARG A 62 41.70 -1.68 -27.78
CA ARG A 62 42.53 -0.48 -27.86
C ARG A 62 43.99 -0.77 -27.51
N ALA A 63 44.25 -1.54 -26.46
CA ALA A 63 45.61 -1.90 -26.05
C ALA A 63 46.33 -2.80 -27.07
N GLU A 64 45.61 -3.68 -27.78
CA GLU A 64 46.18 -4.47 -28.89
C GLU A 64 46.41 -3.60 -30.14
N LEU A 65 45.51 -2.64 -30.41
CA LEU A 65 45.65 -1.69 -31.51
C LEU A 65 46.88 -0.78 -31.33
N GLU A 66 47.08 -0.22 -30.14
CA GLU A 66 48.22 0.63 -29.80
C GLU A 66 49.57 -0.09 -29.96
N ARG A 67 49.59 -1.42 -29.75
CA ARG A 67 50.75 -2.27 -29.98
C ARG A 67 50.94 -2.69 -31.44
N GLY A 68 50.02 -2.32 -32.34
CA GLY A 68 50.03 -2.75 -33.74
C GLY A 68 49.80 -4.24 -33.92
N ALA A 69 49.17 -4.91 -32.96
CA ALA A 69 48.97 -6.36 -32.96
C ALA A 69 47.72 -6.79 -33.77
N LEU A 70 46.80 -5.86 -34.05
CA LEU A 70 45.55 -6.14 -34.76
C LEU A 70 45.73 -6.13 -36.29
N ARG A 71 45.07 -7.07 -36.96
CA ARG A 71 44.96 -7.12 -38.42
C ARG A 71 43.63 -6.52 -38.88
N ALA A 72 43.52 -6.20 -40.17
CA ALA A 72 42.26 -5.68 -40.74
C ALA A 72 41.04 -6.60 -40.48
N VAL A 73 41.24 -7.92 -40.48
CA VAL A 73 40.16 -8.89 -40.16
C VAL A 73 39.73 -8.80 -38.69
N ASP A 74 40.66 -8.49 -37.79
CA ASP A 74 40.35 -8.36 -36.36
C ASP A 74 39.55 -7.08 -36.11
N LEU A 75 39.90 -5.98 -36.79
CA LEU A 75 39.14 -4.72 -36.74
C LEU A 75 37.71 -4.91 -37.27
N ALA A 76 37.53 -5.59 -38.40
CA ALA A 76 36.20 -5.87 -38.94
C ALA A 76 35.36 -6.74 -37.98
N ARG A 77 35.98 -7.63 -37.21
CA ARG A 77 35.31 -8.40 -36.15
C ARG A 77 34.97 -7.54 -34.94
N GLY A 78 35.83 -6.58 -34.58
CA GLY A 78 35.56 -5.56 -33.56
C GLY A 78 34.31 -4.75 -33.91
N ASP A 79 34.24 -4.23 -35.14
CA ASP A 79 33.08 -3.48 -35.63
C ASP A 79 31.79 -4.30 -35.58
N ALA A 80 31.83 -5.55 -36.05
CA ALA A 80 30.67 -6.45 -36.01
C ALA A 80 30.23 -6.75 -34.56
N TRP A 81 31.18 -6.85 -33.63
CA TRP A 81 30.87 -7.03 -32.22
C TRP A 81 30.27 -5.76 -31.59
N GLU A 82 30.76 -4.56 -31.92
CA GLU A 82 30.19 -3.29 -31.43
C GLU A 82 28.73 -3.10 -31.86
N VAL A 83 28.38 -3.51 -33.09
CA VAL A 83 26.98 -3.51 -33.54
C VAL A 83 26.12 -4.42 -32.65
N ALA A 84 26.60 -5.63 -32.33
CA ALA A 84 25.89 -6.55 -31.46
C ALA A 84 25.79 -6.03 -30.01
N ALA A 85 26.87 -5.46 -29.47
CA ALA A 85 26.88 -4.86 -28.13
C ALA A 85 25.96 -3.65 -28.02
N SER A 86 25.85 -2.83 -29.08
CA SER A 86 24.90 -1.72 -29.14
C SER A 86 23.45 -2.21 -29.15
N ALA A 87 23.15 -3.30 -29.87
CA ALA A 87 21.83 -3.91 -29.85
C ALA A 87 21.47 -4.48 -28.46
N GLU A 88 22.40 -5.19 -27.81
CA GLU A 88 22.23 -5.67 -26.42
C GLU A 88 21.98 -4.52 -25.45
N ALA A 89 22.72 -3.42 -25.57
CA ALA A 89 22.53 -2.24 -24.72
C ALA A 89 21.13 -1.62 -24.89
N GLN A 90 20.64 -1.49 -26.12
CA GLN A 90 19.29 -0.97 -26.41
C GLN A 90 18.20 -1.91 -25.85
N GLU A 91 18.39 -3.22 -25.94
CA GLU A 91 17.46 -4.19 -25.37
C GLU A 91 17.37 -4.06 -23.84
N LEU A 92 18.53 -4.00 -23.17
CA LEU A 92 18.62 -3.83 -21.72
C LEU A 92 18.08 -2.48 -21.25
N GLU A 93 18.28 -1.41 -22.02
CA GLU A 93 17.64 -0.12 -21.75
C GLU A 93 16.11 -0.22 -21.84
N GLY A 94 15.60 -0.92 -22.85
CA GLY A 94 14.18 -1.24 -22.98
C GLY A 94 13.64 -2.06 -21.82
N GLU A 95 14.41 -3.02 -21.29
CA GLU A 95 14.03 -3.78 -20.08
C GLU A 95 13.91 -2.88 -18.85
N VAL A 96 14.89 -1.99 -18.64
CA VAL A 96 14.87 -1.03 -17.52
C VAL A 96 13.66 -0.11 -17.63
N ALA A 97 13.36 0.40 -18.82
CA ALA A 97 12.18 1.24 -19.06
C ALA A 97 10.87 0.49 -18.73
N ARG A 98 10.72 -0.75 -19.22
CA ARG A 98 9.55 -1.59 -18.90
C ARG A 98 9.43 -1.86 -17.40
N ALA A 99 10.54 -2.15 -16.71
CA ALA A 99 10.53 -2.38 -15.27
C ALA A 99 10.17 -1.09 -14.50
N ALA A 100 10.64 0.07 -14.94
CA ALA A 100 10.27 1.36 -14.38
C ALA A 100 8.76 1.64 -14.52
N ASP A 101 8.16 1.32 -15.66
CA ASP A 101 6.71 1.44 -15.87
C ASP A 101 5.92 0.54 -14.91
N VAL A 102 6.39 -0.69 -14.68
CA VAL A 102 5.77 -1.61 -13.71
C VAL A 102 5.85 -1.04 -12.29
N VAL A 103 6.99 -0.46 -11.89
CA VAL A 103 7.12 0.25 -10.60
C VAL A 103 6.14 1.41 -10.50
N ALA A 104 6.01 2.22 -11.55
CA ALA A 104 5.08 3.35 -11.57
C ALA A 104 3.63 2.90 -11.37
N ARG A 105 3.21 1.83 -12.06
CA ARG A 105 1.88 1.24 -11.90
C ARG A 105 1.66 0.67 -10.50
N ALA A 106 2.66 -0.03 -9.94
CA ALA A 106 2.57 -0.58 -8.58
C ALA A 106 2.44 0.53 -7.52
N ARG A 107 3.12 1.66 -7.69
CA ARG A 107 2.98 2.84 -6.82
C ARG A 107 1.60 3.48 -6.92
N ALA A 108 1.04 3.57 -8.13
CA ALA A 108 -0.32 4.06 -8.32
C ALA A 108 -1.34 3.15 -7.60
N GLN A 109 -1.21 1.83 -7.74
CA GLN A 109 -2.06 0.85 -7.05
C GLN A 109 -1.94 0.94 -5.52
N GLU A 110 -0.74 1.10 -4.99
CA GLU A 110 -0.54 1.32 -3.55
C GLU A 110 -1.25 2.61 -3.08
N ALA A 111 -1.14 3.70 -3.84
CA ALA A 111 -1.81 4.96 -3.51
C ALA A 111 -3.34 4.82 -3.53
N GLU A 112 -3.90 4.11 -4.50
CA GLU A 112 -5.33 3.77 -4.57
C GLU A 112 -5.77 2.92 -3.37
N ALA A 113 -4.99 1.89 -3.00
CA ALA A 113 -5.27 1.05 -1.84
C ALA A 113 -5.21 1.84 -0.51
N LEU A 114 -4.26 2.78 -0.38
CA LEU A 114 -4.18 3.70 0.75
C LEU A 114 -5.42 4.59 0.85
N ALA A 115 -5.86 5.17 -0.27
CA ALA A 115 -7.07 5.99 -0.33
C ALA A 115 -8.32 5.18 0.03
N ALA A 116 -8.45 3.97 -0.51
CA ALA A 116 -9.54 3.05 -0.17
C ALA A 116 -9.56 2.73 1.33
N LEU A 117 -8.42 2.38 1.92
CA LEU A 117 -8.31 2.12 3.36
C LEU A 117 -8.72 3.34 4.20
N ALA A 118 -8.29 4.54 3.81
CA ALA A 118 -8.66 5.78 4.49
C ALA A 118 -10.18 6.01 4.43
N GLN A 119 -10.79 5.82 3.27
CA GLN A 119 -12.24 5.91 3.10
C GLN A 119 -12.98 4.90 3.99
N ARG A 120 -12.58 3.63 3.98
CA ARG A 120 -13.21 2.58 4.82
C ARG A 120 -13.09 2.89 6.30
N LYS A 121 -11.94 3.40 6.75
CA LYS A 121 -11.75 3.83 8.15
C LYS A 121 -12.68 5.00 8.51
N ALA A 122 -12.84 5.97 7.61
CA ALA A 122 -13.76 7.08 7.83
C ALA A 122 -15.22 6.59 7.93
N GLU A 123 -15.64 5.72 7.02
CA GLU A 123 -16.97 5.09 7.04
C GLU A 123 -17.22 4.30 8.34
N HIS A 124 -16.24 3.52 8.80
CA HIS A 124 -16.33 2.78 10.06
C HIS A 124 -16.44 3.73 11.26
N ALA A 125 -15.59 4.76 11.33
CA ALA A 125 -15.54 5.71 12.43
C ALA A 125 -16.86 6.50 12.60
N VAL A 126 -17.58 6.78 11.51
CA VAL A 126 -18.90 7.43 11.58
C VAL A 126 -19.90 6.57 12.35
N VAL A 127 -19.92 5.25 12.11
CA VAL A 127 -20.86 4.32 12.78
C VAL A 127 -20.47 4.08 14.23
N GLU A 128 -19.17 4.01 14.53
CA GLU A 128 -18.68 3.97 15.92
C GLU A 128 -19.14 5.19 16.73
N ARG A 129 -18.96 6.40 16.19
CA ARG A 129 -19.41 7.63 16.86
C ARG A 129 -20.92 7.65 17.06
N ASP A 130 -21.70 7.13 16.10
CA ASP A 130 -23.15 7.04 16.26
C ASP A 130 -23.54 6.04 17.36
N LYS A 131 -22.86 4.89 17.44
CA LYS A 131 -23.02 3.91 18.52
C LYS A 131 -22.71 4.51 19.90
N GLU A 132 -21.64 5.29 20.01
CA GLU A 132 -21.27 6.00 21.24
C GLU A 132 -22.38 6.99 21.65
N LYS A 133 -22.89 7.80 20.72
CA LYS A 133 -24.00 8.73 20.97
C LYS A 133 -25.28 7.99 21.37
N PHE A 134 -25.59 6.88 20.72
CA PHE A 134 -26.73 6.03 21.07
C PHE A 134 -26.61 5.51 22.49
N ARG A 135 -25.45 4.97 22.87
CA ARG A 135 -25.18 4.48 24.23
C ARG A 135 -25.30 5.60 25.27
N ALA A 136 -24.76 6.78 24.98
CA ALA A 136 -24.86 7.94 25.86
C ALA A 136 -26.32 8.38 26.08
N ARG A 137 -27.13 8.42 25.02
CA ARG A 137 -28.57 8.72 25.12
C ARG A 137 -29.33 7.65 25.90
N ALA A 138 -29.05 6.38 25.64
CA ALA A 138 -29.67 5.26 26.35
C ALA A 138 -29.34 5.30 27.86
N LYS A 139 -28.08 5.60 28.20
CA LYS A 139 -27.66 5.77 29.61
C LYS A 139 -28.40 6.92 30.28
N LYS A 140 -28.43 8.10 29.64
CA LYS A 140 -29.14 9.27 30.17
C LYS A 140 -30.64 9.00 30.38
N ALA A 141 -31.27 8.26 29.47
CA ALA A 141 -32.68 7.89 29.61
C ALA A 141 -32.94 6.91 30.77
N VAL A 142 -31.99 6.04 31.10
CA VAL A 142 -32.07 5.18 32.29
C VAL A 142 -31.88 6.02 33.55
N GLU A 143 -30.87 6.87 33.60
CA GLU A 143 -30.62 7.79 34.73
C GLU A 143 -31.86 8.66 35.01
N GLN A 144 -32.48 9.25 33.98
CA GLN A 144 -33.72 10.03 34.12
C GLN A 144 -34.89 9.22 34.68
N LYS A 145 -35.06 7.96 34.26
CA LYS A 145 -36.11 7.09 34.80
C LYS A 145 -35.87 6.70 36.25
N GLU A 146 -34.60 6.51 36.63
CA GLU A 146 -34.22 6.23 38.02
C GLU A 146 -34.43 7.44 38.92
N ASP A 147 -34.12 8.65 38.42
CA ASP A 147 -34.39 9.91 39.12
C ASP A 147 -35.91 10.13 39.31
N GLU A 148 -36.71 9.98 38.25
CA GLU A 148 -38.17 10.08 38.30
C GLU A 148 -38.78 9.05 39.28
N ALA A 149 -38.33 7.79 39.24
CA ALA A 149 -38.78 6.76 40.17
C ALA A 149 -38.36 7.06 41.62
N GLY A 150 -37.18 7.68 41.82
CA GLY A 150 -36.72 8.17 43.10
C GLY A 150 -37.60 9.29 43.65
N ASP A 151 -37.94 10.26 42.81
CA ASP A 151 -38.82 11.38 43.15
C ASP A 151 -40.25 10.91 43.47
N GLU A 152 -40.80 9.96 42.70
CA GLU A 152 -42.10 9.34 42.96
C GLU A 152 -42.11 8.54 44.26
N ALA A 153 -41.07 7.75 44.52
CA ALA A 153 -40.92 7.00 45.76
C ALA A 153 -40.79 7.92 46.98
N PHE A 154 -40.06 9.03 46.84
CA PHE A 154 -39.94 10.05 47.87
C PHE A 154 -41.29 10.74 48.13
N ALA A 155 -42.00 11.18 47.08
CA ALA A 155 -43.32 11.79 47.21
C ALA A 155 -44.36 10.86 47.86
N SER A 156 -44.40 9.59 47.46
CA SER A 156 -45.27 8.54 48.03
C SER A 156 -45.02 8.30 49.52
N LYS A 157 -43.75 8.39 49.96
CA LYS A 157 -43.38 8.25 51.38
C LYS A 157 -43.87 9.40 52.25
N TRP A 158 -43.95 10.62 51.72
CA TRP A 158 -44.45 11.78 52.46
C TRP A 158 -45.97 11.84 52.52
N VAL A 159 -46.68 11.45 51.44
CA VAL A 159 -48.15 11.36 51.43
C VAL A 159 -48.68 10.37 52.49
N ARG A 160 -47.92 9.33 52.84
CA ARG A 160 -48.29 8.35 53.88
C ARG A 160 -48.05 8.79 55.33
N ARG A 161 -47.42 9.95 55.56
CA ARG A 161 -47.02 10.40 56.91
C ARG A 161 -47.98 11.44 57.51
N ASP A 162 -48.92 11.95 56.72
CA ASP A 162 -49.91 12.96 57.11
C ASP A 162 -51.33 12.39 57.33
N ASP A 163 -51.51 11.06 57.26
CA ASP A 163 -52.69 10.31 57.73
C ASP A 163 -52.41 9.66 59.09
#